data_AF-A0AAJ0PXN3-F1
#
_entry.id   AF-A0AAJ0PXN3-F1
#
_cell.length_a   1.000
_cell.length_b   1.000
_cell.length_c   1.000
_cell.angle_alpha   90.00
_cell.angle_beta   90.00
_cell.angle_gamma   90.00
#
_symmetry.space_group_name_H-M   'P 1'
#
loop_
_entity.id
_entity.type
_entity.pdbx_description
1 polymer ?
#
loop_
_entity_poly.entity_id
_entity_poly.type
_entity_poly.pdbx_seq_one_letter_code
_entity_poly.pdbx_strand_id
1 'polypeptide(L)'
;MAAIKRTFSDVKAQIEALQIEADALRAAEIEAVLADVRAKVAEYGLTEQDVFGRKRTTRAKDTSTSKPQSVPKYRDPKSGATWSGKGRAPAWIANAKRRERYLIEQ
;
A
#
# COMPACT_ATOMS: atom_id res chain seq x y z
N MET A 1 -2.02 -30.81 -56.32
CA MET A 1 -1.50 -30.06 -55.17
C MET A 1 -1.95 -30.78 -53.91
N ALA A 2 -1.04 -31.49 -53.23
CA ALA A 2 -1.38 -32.19 -51.98
C ALA A 2 -1.59 -31.15 -50.87
N ALA A 3 -2.75 -31.17 -50.22
CA ALA A 3 -2.99 -30.32 -49.05
C ALA A 3 -2.07 -30.80 -47.92
N ILE A 4 -1.09 -29.96 -47.56
CA ILE A 4 -0.23 -30.20 -46.40
C ILE A 4 -1.14 -30.14 -45.17
N LYS A 5 -1.54 -31.29 -44.64
CA LYS A 5 -2.16 -31.36 -43.31
C LYS A 5 -1.09 -30.97 -42.31
N ARG A 6 -1.14 -29.72 -41.81
CA ARG A 6 -0.28 -29.29 -40.70
C ARG A 6 -0.53 -30.19 -39.50
N THR A 7 0.53 -30.68 -38.88
CA THR A 7 0.41 -31.44 -37.64
C THR A 7 0.22 -30.48 -36.48
N PHE A 8 -0.25 -31.00 -35.35
CA PHE A 8 -0.37 -30.22 -34.12
C PHE A 8 0.98 -29.60 -33.69
N SER A 9 2.08 -30.33 -33.89
CA SER A 9 3.43 -29.85 -33.58
C SER A 9 3.83 -28.67 -34.46
N ASP A 10 3.51 -28.72 -35.76
CA ASP A 10 3.82 -27.64 -36.71
C ASP A 10 3.05 -26.36 -36.35
N VAL A 11 1.77 -26.51 -36.01
CA VAL A 11 0.93 -25.37 -35.60
C VAL A 11 1.45 -24.76 -34.29
N LYS A 12 1.88 -25.59 -33.33
CA LYS A 12 2.45 -25.09 -32.08
C LYS A 12 3.75 -24.32 -32.30
N ALA A 13 4.67 -24.84 -33.11
CA ALA A 13 5.91 -24.13 -33.44
C ALA A 13 5.64 -22.79 -34.15
N GLN A 14 4.63 -22.74 -35.03
CA GLN A 14 4.23 -21.51 -35.69
C GLN A 14 3.64 -20.49 -34.71
N ILE A 15 2.86 -20.93 -33.72
CA ILE A 15 2.33 -20.05 -32.67
C ILE A 15 3.47 -19.44 -31.85
N GLU A 16 4.44 -20.26 -31.42
CA GLU A 16 5.58 -19.78 -30.64
C GLU A 16 6.41 -18.75 -31.43
N ALA A 17 6.65 -19.00 -32.73
CA ALA A 17 7.34 -18.05 -33.60
C ALA A 17 6.57 -16.73 -33.73
N LEU A 18 5.25 -16.78 -33.94
CA LEU A 18 4.41 -15.58 -34.03
C LEU A 18 4.32 -14.82 -32.70
N GLN A 19 4.39 -15.52 -31.56
CA GLN A 19 4.45 -14.88 -30.25
C GLN A 19 5.75 -14.10 -30.05
N ILE A 20 6.89 -14.69 -30.41
CA ILE A 20 8.19 -14.01 -30.36
C ILE A 20 8.18 -12.76 -31.25
N GLU A 21 7.63 -12.87 -32.47
CA GLU A 21 7.49 -11.73 -33.37
C GLU A 21 6.58 -10.64 -32.80
N ALA A 22 5.43 -11.02 -32.24
CA ALA A 22 4.51 -10.08 -31.60
C ALA A 22 5.15 -9.36 -30.40
N ASP A 23 5.92 -10.07 -29.57
CA ASP A 23 6.62 -9.48 -28.44
C ASP A 23 7.73 -8.52 -28.89
N ALA A 24 8.46 -8.86 -29.95
CA ALA A 24 9.46 -7.98 -30.54
C ALA A 24 8.84 -6.70 -31.11
N LEU A 25 7.73 -6.81 -31.83
CA LEU A 25 6.98 -5.66 -32.33
C LEU A 25 6.45 -4.79 -31.20
N ARG A 26 5.86 -5.41 -30.17
CA ARG A 26 5.36 -4.71 -28.98
C ARG A 26 6.47 -3.94 -28.27
N ALA A 27 7.65 -4.52 -28.12
CA ALA A 27 8.79 -3.84 -27.50
C ALA A 27 9.21 -2.60 -28.31
N ALA A 28 9.28 -2.71 -29.63
CA ALA A 28 9.60 -1.59 -30.51
C ALA A 28 8.54 -0.47 -30.47
N GLU A 29 7.25 -0.84 -30.47
CA GLU A 29 6.15 0.12 -30.34
C GLU A 29 6.17 0.83 -28.99
N ILE A 30 6.43 0.10 -27.89
CA ILE A 30 6.53 0.69 -26.55
C ILE A 30 7.67 1.70 -26.47
N GLU A 31 8.84 1.41 -27.05
CA GLU A 31 9.96 2.37 -27.08
C GLU A 31 9.58 3.66 -27.83
N ALA A 32 8.92 3.54 -28.99
CA ALA A 32 8.45 4.70 -29.75
C ALA A 32 7.41 5.52 -28.97
N VAL A 33 6.45 4.87 -28.32
CA VAL A 33 5.45 5.53 -27.47
C VAL A 33 6.09 6.20 -26.26
N LEU A 34 7.05 5.54 -25.60
CA LEU A 34 7.77 6.11 -24.47
C LEU A 34 8.58 7.34 -24.87
N ALA A 35 9.19 7.34 -26.06
CA ALA A 35 9.90 8.51 -26.59
C ALA A 35 8.95 9.70 -26.79
N ASP A 36 7.77 9.49 -27.39
CA ASP A 36 6.76 10.53 -27.57
C ASP A 36 6.20 11.06 -26.23
N VAL A 37 5.89 10.17 -25.29
CA VAL A 37 5.45 10.56 -23.94
C VAL A 37 6.52 11.39 -23.23
N ARG A 38 7.79 10.96 -23.27
CA ARG A 38 8.90 11.71 -22.66
C ARG A 38 9.09 13.08 -23.31
N ALA A 39 8.95 13.18 -24.62
CA ALA A 39 9.02 14.45 -25.34
C ALA A 39 7.91 15.40 -24.88
N LYS A 40 6.66 14.93 -24.79
CA LYS A 40 5.53 15.73 -24.30
C LYS A 40 5.68 16.15 -22.84
N VAL A 41 6.18 15.25 -21.99
CA VAL A 41 6.49 15.57 -20.58
C VAL A 41 7.51 16.70 -20.50
N ALA A 42 8.57 16.65 -21.31
CA ALA A 42 9.58 17.70 -21.35
C ALA A 42 9.06 19.02 -21.95
N GLU A 43 8.28 18.97 -23.03
CA GLU A 43 7.74 20.13 -23.73
C GLU A 43 6.82 20.97 -22.84
N TYR A 44 5.93 20.31 -22.09
CA TYR A 44 4.98 20.98 -21.20
C TYR A 44 5.48 21.11 -19.76
N GLY A 45 6.70 20.65 -19.45
CA GLY A 45 7.26 20.67 -18.10
C GLY A 45 6.43 19.88 -17.09
N LEU A 46 5.83 18.77 -17.52
CA LEU A 46 4.96 17.94 -16.68
C LEU A 46 5.78 17.24 -15.60
N THR A 47 5.24 17.20 -14.40
CA THR A 47 5.81 16.41 -13.31
C THR A 47 5.19 15.01 -13.27
N GLU A 48 5.83 14.07 -12.58
CA GLU A 48 5.27 12.72 -12.35
C GLU A 48 3.85 12.78 -11.76
N GLN A 49 3.55 13.80 -10.94
CA GLN A 49 2.22 13.98 -10.35
C GLN A 49 1.17 14.39 -11.38
N ASP A 50 1.56 15.13 -12.42
CA ASP A 50 0.65 15.54 -13.50
C ASP A 50 0.35 14.37 -14.45
N VAL A 51 1.33 13.47 -14.64
CA VAL A 51 1.21 12.31 -15.52
C VAL A 51 0.48 11.14 -14.84
N PHE A 52 0.86 10.78 -13.62
CA PHE A 52 0.33 9.62 -12.91
C PHE A 52 -0.77 9.96 -11.90
N GLY A 53 -0.99 11.25 -11.65
CA GLY A 53 -1.87 11.73 -10.60
C GLY A 53 -1.26 11.53 -9.21
N ARG A 54 -1.75 12.31 -8.23
CA ARG A 54 -1.43 12.05 -6.83
C ARG A 54 -2.03 10.71 -6.45
N LYS A 55 -1.20 9.71 -6.12
CA LYS A 55 -1.64 8.42 -5.57
C LYS A 55 -2.61 8.73 -4.44
N ARG A 56 -3.90 8.51 -4.69
CA ARG A 56 -4.94 8.65 -3.69
C ARG A 56 -4.68 7.50 -2.72
N THR A 57 -3.80 7.73 -1.74
CA THR A 57 -3.81 6.92 -0.53
C THR A 57 -5.25 7.01 -0.09
N THR A 58 -6.01 5.93 -0.25
CA THR A 58 -7.30 5.82 0.39
C THR A 58 -7.03 6.27 1.81
N ARG A 59 -7.68 7.35 2.19
CA ARG A 59 -7.62 7.91 3.53
C ARG A 59 -8.27 6.83 4.38
N ALA A 60 -7.52 5.78 4.70
CA ALA A 60 -7.76 4.92 5.82
C ALA A 60 -7.72 5.90 6.98
N LYS A 61 -8.92 6.37 7.32
CA LYS A 61 -9.31 7.06 8.54
C LYS A 61 -8.07 7.36 9.38
N ASP A 62 -7.48 8.51 9.10
CA ASP A 62 -6.30 8.97 9.82
C ASP A 62 -6.77 9.42 11.21
N THR A 63 -7.03 8.41 12.05
CA THR A 63 -7.06 8.51 13.50
C THR A 63 -5.64 8.51 14.07
N SER A 64 -4.62 8.77 13.25
CA SER A 64 -3.26 9.04 13.69
C SER A 64 -2.95 10.55 13.65
N THR A 65 -3.82 11.34 14.28
CA THR A 65 -3.21 12.24 15.27
C THR A 65 -2.48 11.31 16.21
N SER A 66 -1.16 11.30 16.13
CA SER A 66 -0.26 10.88 17.19
C SER A 66 -0.64 11.67 18.44
N LYS A 67 -1.74 11.26 19.10
CA LYS A 67 -1.99 11.62 20.48
C LYS A 67 -0.74 11.11 21.20
N PRO A 68 0.01 11.98 21.91
CA PRO A 68 1.09 11.49 22.73
C PRO A 68 0.49 10.39 23.60
N GLN A 69 1.05 9.18 23.50
CA GLN A 69 0.63 8.04 24.30
C GLN A 69 0.65 8.52 25.75
N SER A 70 -0.53 8.78 26.30
CA SER A 70 -0.64 9.47 27.57
C SER A 70 0.08 8.62 28.61
N VAL A 71 1.12 9.18 29.24
CA VAL A 71 1.92 8.46 30.24
C VAL A 71 0.97 7.78 31.23
N PRO A 72 1.09 6.46 31.42
CA PRO A 72 0.23 5.76 32.35
C PRO A 72 0.45 6.32 33.76
N LYS A 73 -0.61 6.84 34.37
CA LYS A 73 -0.57 7.43 35.72
C LYS A 73 -0.88 6.39 36.79
N TYR A 74 -1.70 5.39 36.44
CA TYR A 74 -2.13 4.35 37.33
C TYR A 74 -1.86 2.95 36.75
N ARG A 75 -1.51 1.98 37.58
CA ARG A 75 -1.33 0.55 37.23
C ARG A 75 -2.04 -0.35 38.22
N ASP A 76 -2.73 -1.36 37.70
CA ASP A 76 -3.32 -2.42 38.50
C ASP A 76 -2.23 -3.40 38.99
N PRO A 77 -2.04 -3.59 40.31
CA PRO A 77 -1.07 -4.55 40.84
C PRO A 77 -1.42 -6.00 40.52
N LYS A 78 -2.68 -6.33 40.18
CA LYS A 78 -3.10 -7.70 39.89
C LYS A 78 -2.95 -8.08 38.42
N SER A 79 -3.47 -7.26 37.50
CA SER A 79 -3.44 -7.55 36.06
C SER A 79 -2.29 -6.88 35.31
N GLY A 80 -1.63 -5.89 35.94
CA GLY A 80 -0.63 -5.05 35.27
C GLY A 80 -1.22 -4.03 34.29
N ALA A 81 -2.54 -3.95 34.14
CA ALA A 81 -3.21 -2.99 33.26
C ALA A 81 -2.93 -1.55 33.70
N THR A 82 -2.69 -0.67 32.74
CA THR A 82 -2.35 0.73 33.00
C THR A 82 -3.43 1.69 32.52
N TRP A 83 -3.61 2.79 33.23
CA TRP A 83 -4.54 3.85 32.87
C TRP A 83 -3.92 5.23 33.07
N SER A 84 -4.07 6.12 32.10
CA SER A 84 -3.46 7.45 32.11
C SER A 84 -4.22 8.48 32.96
N GLY A 85 -5.33 8.09 33.59
CA GLY A 85 -6.19 9.00 34.35
C GLY A 85 -7.08 9.89 33.49
N LYS A 86 -7.01 9.77 32.16
CA LYS A 86 -7.84 10.48 31.18
C LYS A 86 -8.86 9.53 30.55
N GLY A 87 -10.11 9.98 30.41
CA GLY A 87 -11.21 9.21 29.82
C GLY A 87 -11.95 8.31 30.82
N ARG A 88 -12.67 7.30 30.31
CA ARG A 88 -13.44 6.37 31.14
C ARG A 88 -12.50 5.51 32.00
N ALA A 89 -12.71 5.53 33.31
CA ALA A 89 -11.94 4.74 34.25
C ALA A 89 -12.22 3.22 34.06
N PRO A 90 -11.18 2.37 33.97
CA PRO A 90 -11.33 0.92 34.01
C PRO A 90 -11.95 0.43 35.33
N ALA A 91 -12.61 -0.73 35.29
CA ALA A 91 -13.34 -1.27 36.44
C ALA A 91 -12.49 -1.43 37.72
N TRP A 92 -11.19 -1.74 37.57
CA TRP A 92 -10.27 -1.97 38.69
C TRP A 92 -9.94 -0.70 39.49
N ILE A 93 -9.99 0.50 38.87
CA ILE A 93 -9.77 1.79 39.56
C ILE A 93 -11.06 2.60 39.74
N ALA A 94 -12.09 2.35 38.93
CA ALA A 94 -13.36 3.07 39.00
C ALA A 94 -14.03 2.96 40.38
N ASN A 95 -13.97 1.77 40.99
CA ASN A 95 -14.61 1.46 42.29
C ASN A 95 -13.67 1.61 43.50
N ALA A 96 -12.43 2.06 43.29
CA ALA A 96 -11.47 2.20 44.37
C ALA A 96 -11.76 3.44 45.24
N LYS A 97 -11.90 3.25 46.56
CA LYS A 97 -12.05 4.35 47.54
C LYS A 97 -10.86 5.33 47.53
N ARG A 98 -9.66 4.84 47.22
CA ARG A 98 -8.44 5.67 47.06
C ARG A 98 -7.69 5.22 45.82
N ARG A 99 -7.69 6.07 44.80
CA ARG A 99 -7.01 5.82 43.50
C ARG A 99 -5.48 5.90 43.61
N GLU A 100 -4.98 6.55 44.65
CA GLU A 100 -3.55 6.70 44.97
C GLU A 100 -2.82 5.37 45.12
N ARG A 101 -3.51 4.30 45.57
CA ARG A 101 -2.90 2.97 45.71
C ARG A 101 -2.44 2.34 44.40
N TYR A 102 -2.94 2.87 43.28
CA TYR A 102 -2.60 2.41 41.94
C TYR A 102 -1.67 3.38 41.23
N LEU A 103 -1.25 4.48 41.88
CA LEU A 103 -0.43 5.51 41.25
C LEU A 103 0.95 4.93 40.94
N ILE A 104 1.39 5.09 39.70
CA ILE A 104 2.76 4.80 39.31
C ILE A 104 3.59 6.01 39.74
N GLU A 105 4.46 5.83 40.73
CA GLU A 105 5.49 6.82 41.07
C GLU A 105 6.45 6.92 39.87
N GLN A 106 6.61 8.12 39.33
CA GLN A 106 7.46 8.41 38.17
C GLN A 106 8.85 8.81 38.63
#